data_AF-A0A4R0TUQ2-F1
#
_entry.id   AF-A0A4R0TUQ2-F1
#
_cell.length_a   1.000
_cell.length_b   1.000
_cell.length_c   1.000
_cell.angle_alpha   90.00
_cell.angle_beta   90.00
_cell.angle_gamma   90.00
#
_symmetry.space_group_name_H-M   'P 1'
#
loop_
_entity.id
_entity.type
_entity.pdbx_description
1 polymer ?
#
loop_
_entity_poly.entity_id
_entity_poly.type
_entity_poly.pdbx_seq_one_letter_code
_entity_poly.pdbx_strand_id
1 'polypeptide(L)'
;MFLRTLREDPADADVDSAKLLQRAGYIRKAAPGIWTWLPLGLRVLNKIEAIIREEINGIAAQEVHFPALLPREPYEATHRWEEYGDNIFRLKDRHEADYLLAPTHEEMFTLLVKDMYSSYKDLPVTLYQIQTKYRDEFRPRAGLIRGREFVMKDAYSFTIDEEGMRKAYYDERGAYERIFQRLDLKYVPVFAMSGPMGGSASEEFLAPMPIGEDTFALAPSGKAWNVEALSTPELPEIDASTTPAASKEATPDAKTIDNMIERANADHPRTDGREWQASDILKNVVITVKHPEDEEHDEPWREVIVVGVPGDRTVDMKRLEAQFAPAELEEATEEDLKQHPELVPGYIGPMVLGPQAEAAGVKNPVRYLIDAHVVKGSAWFTGADENEVDYYNLVYGRDFKVDGVVEAVEVRHGDMSPDGSGPLSFERGVEIGQVFQLGLKYSKALDLKVLDQNGKAVPVWMGCYGIGVSRVLACIAETHHDEAGLAWPSVIAPAAVHVVATGKDAVAFEGAEKLVAELEAKGLEVIYDDRKKVSPGVKFKDAELIGVPLVAVVGRDYVNDGTIELRDRNGENKVAVPAAEAAEALAERFAALS
;
A
#
# COMPACT_ATOMS: atom_id res chain seq x y z
N MET A 1 2.33 -36.08 9.10
CA MET A 1 1.97 -34.70 8.71
C MET A 1 1.25 -34.70 7.37
N PHE A 2 0.19 -33.90 7.18
CA PHE A 2 -0.47 -33.74 5.87
C PHE A 2 0.36 -32.77 5.01
N LEU A 3 1.29 -33.32 4.22
CA LEU A 3 2.25 -32.57 3.43
C LEU A 3 2.51 -33.29 2.10
N ARG A 4 2.43 -32.54 1.00
CA ARG A 4 2.79 -33.01 -0.33
C ARG A 4 3.49 -31.90 -1.09
N THR A 5 4.81 -32.03 -1.25
CA THR A 5 5.63 -31.11 -2.02
C THR A 5 5.41 -31.29 -3.53
N LEU A 6 5.68 -30.24 -4.30
CA LEU A 6 5.63 -30.25 -5.76
C LEU A 6 7.04 -30.02 -6.33
N ARG A 7 7.36 -30.73 -7.42
CA ARG A 7 8.66 -30.63 -8.10
C ARG A 7 8.71 -29.45 -9.06
N GLU A 8 7.60 -29.20 -9.74
CA GLU A 8 7.46 -28.16 -10.76
C GLU A 8 6.70 -26.98 -10.17
N ASP A 9 7.00 -25.78 -10.69
CA ASP A 9 6.27 -24.57 -10.32
C ASP A 9 4.82 -24.67 -10.82
N PRO A 10 3.84 -24.21 -10.02
CA PRO A 10 2.47 -24.06 -10.50
C PRO A 10 2.42 -23.11 -11.70
N ALA A 11 1.63 -23.45 -12.72
CA ALA A 11 1.58 -22.70 -13.97
C ALA A 11 1.00 -21.27 -13.83
N ASP A 12 0.32 -20.98 -12.72
CA ASP A 12 -0.40 -19.74 -12.43
C ASP A 12 0.22 -18.94 -11.27
N ALA A 13 1.51 -19.18 -10.99
CA ALA A 13 2.28 -18.49 -9.95
C ALA A 13 3.41 -17.63 -10.55
N ASP A 14 3.22 -16.31 -10.51
CA ASP A 14 4.10 -15.35 -11.21
C ASP A 14 5.24 -14.77 -10.35
N VAL A 15 5.23 -15.03 -9.03
CA VAL A 15 6.23 -14.55 -8.07
C VAL A 15 6.78 -15.71 -7.24
N ASP A 16 7.97 -15.55 -6.67
CA ASP A 16 8.70 -16.67 -6.08
C ASP A 16 8.07 -17.16 -4.77
N SER A 17 7.59 -16.25 -3.92
CA SER A 17 6.78 -16.59 -2.74
C SER A 17 5.56 -17.45 -3.10
N ALA A 18 4.81 -17.10 -4.14
CA ALA A 18 3.63 -17.85 -4.58
C ALA A 18 4.00 -19.24 -5.10
N LYS A 19 5.09 -19.37 -5.87
CA LYS A 19 5.59 -20.67 -6.36
C LYS A 19 6.05 -21.53 -5.19
N LEU A 20 6.88 -20.99 -4.31
CA LEU A 20 7.52 -21.70 -3.22
C LEU A 20 6.53 -22.11 -2.13
N LEU A 21 5.63 -21.23 -1.69
CA LEU A 21 4.60 -21.57 -0.68
C LEU A 21 3.67 -22.69 -1.17
N GLN A 22 3.37 -22.73 -2.47
CA GLN A 22 2.64 -23.85 -3.05
C GLN A 22 3.52 -25.10 -3.15
N ARG A 23 4.73 -25.01 -3.71
CA ARG A 23 5.63 -26.17 -3.86
C ARG A 23 5.99 -26.81 -2.53
N ALA A 24 6.23 -26.02 -1.50
CA ALA A 24 6.57 -26.47 -0.16
C ALA A 24 5.35 -26.94 0.66
N GLY A 25 4.12 -26.80 0.12
CA GLY A 25 2.91 -27.31 0.76
C GLY A 25 2.43 -26.47 1.96
N TYR A 26 2.58 -25.15 1.89
CA TYR A 26 2.05 -24.19 2.88
C TYR A 26 0.62 -23.77 2.54
N ILE A 27 0.33 -23.60 1.25
CA ILE A 27 -0.99 -23.19 0.75
C ILE A 27 -1.39 -23.98 -0.49
N ARG A 28 -2.70 -24.01 -0.78
CA ARG A 28 -3.27 -24.54 -2.03
C ARG A 28 -4.30 -23.56 -2.57
N LYS A 29 -4.30 -23.32 -3.88
CA LYS A 29 -5.29 -22.45 -4.52
C LYS A 29 -6.67 -23.12 -4.47
N ALA A 30 -7.66 -22.41 -3.93
CA ALA A 30 -9.06 -22.84 -3.93
C ALA A 30 -9.84 -22.16 -5.06
N ALA A 31 -9.58 -20.87 -5.27
CA ALA A 31 -10.08 -20.06 -6.38
C ALA A 31 -9.10 -18.91 -6.68
N PRO A 32 -9.27 -18.11 -7.75
CA PRO A 32 -8.45 -16.92 -7.96
C PRO A 32 -8.47 -15.99 -6.74
N GLY A 33 -7.30 -15.73 -6.15
CA GLY A 33 -7.17 -14.91 -4.94
C GLY A 33 -7.65 -15.55 -3.63
N ILE A 34 -8.01 -16.83 -3.61
CA ILE A 34 -8.54 -17.52 -2.43
C ILE A 34 -7.73 -18.79 -2.19
N TRP A 35 -7.21 -18.92 -0.96
CA TRP A 35 -6.19 -19.90 -0.62
C TRP A 35 -6.61 -20.77 0.57
N THR A 36 -6.36 -22.07 0.46
CA THR A 36 -6.45 -23.01 1.58
C THR A 36 -5.11 -23.08 2.29
N TRP A 37 -5.12 -22.82 3.59
CA TRP A 37 -3.95 -22.96 4.47
C TRP A 37 -3.72 -24.42 4.84
N LEU A 38 -2.50 -24.91 4.61
CA LEU A 38 -2.05 -26.25 5.00
C LEU A 38 -1.32 -26.19 6.36
N PRO A 39 -1.04 -27.34 7.02
CA PRO A 39 -0.50 -27.34 8.38
C PRO A 39 0.76 -26.50 8.59
N LEU A 40 1.71 -26.51 7.64
CA LEU A 40 2.92 -25.68 7.72
C LEU A 40 2.60 -24.18 7.57
N GLY A 41 1.70 -23.83 6.64
CA GLY A 41 1.20 -22.47 6.47
C GLY A 41 0.57 -21.92 7.74
N LEU A 42 -0.32 -22.69 8.37
CA LEU A 42 -0.96 -22.31 9.62
C LEU A 42 0.05 -22.13 10.76
N ARG A 43 1.09 -22.97 10.86
CA ARG A 43 2.12 -22.81 11.90
C ARG A 43 2.85 -21.47 11.76
N VAL A 44 3.29 -21.12 10.56
CA VAL A 44 3.98 -19.85 10.31
C VAL A 44 3.04 -18.66 10.51
N LEU A 45 1.81 -18.74 9.99
CA LEU A 45 0.79 -17.71 10.18
C LEU A 45 0.55 -17.45 11.68
N ASN A 46 0.32 -18.50 12.47
CA ASN A 46 0.07 -18.37 13.90
C ASN A 46 1.26 -17.75 14.66
N LYS A 47 2.50 -18.02 14.25
CA LYS A 47 3.70 -17.40 14.85
C LYS A 47 3.79 -15.90 14.53
N ILE A 48 3.48 -15.51 13.30
CA ILE A 48 3.38 -14.09 12.93
C ILE A 48 2.28 -13.41 13.75
N GLU A 49 1.10 -14.02 13.85
CA GLU A 49 0.02 -13.48 14.66
C GLU A 49 0.39 -13.38 16.15
N ALA A 50 1.14 -14.34 16.70
CA ALA A 50 1.60 -14.28 18.09
C ALA A 50 2.52 -13.07 18.33
N ILE A 51 3.48 -12.82 17.43
CA ILE A 51 4.35 -11.64 17.50
C ILE A 51 3.52 -10.35 17.43
N ILE A 52 2.54 -10.29 16.52
CA ILE A 52 1.62 -9.15 16.42
C ILE A 52 0.86 -8.96 17.74
N ARG A 53 0.24 -10.01 18.29
CA ARG A 53 -0.49 -9.93 19.57
C ARG A 53 0.41 -9.44 20.70
N GLU A 54 1.63 -9.92 20.80
CA GLU A 54 2.56 -9.49 21.86
C GLU A 54 2.85 -7.98 21.78
N GLU A 55 3.19 -7.46 20.60
CA GLU A 55 3.53 -6.05 20.43
C GLU A 55 2.32 -5.11 20.59
N ILE A 56 1.14 -5.56 20.14
CA ILE A 56 -0.11 -4.79 20.22
C ILE A 56 -0.69 -4.83 21.64
N ASN A 57 -0.63 -5.97 22.33
CA ASN A 57 -0.98 -6.03 23.75
C ASN A 57 0.01 -5.19 24.60
N GLY A 58 1.27 -5.08 24.15
CA GLY A 58 2.30 -4.26 24.79
C GLY A 58 1.95 -2.76 24.86
N ILE A 59 1.10 -2.27 23.95
CA ILE A 59 0.57 -0.90 23.97
C ILE A 59 -0.84 -0.81 24.61
N ALA A 60 -1.23 -1.83 25.38
CA ALA A 60 -2.51 -1.95 26.08
C ALA A 60 -3.76 -2.00 25.17
N ALA A 61 -3.59 -2.30 23.88
CA ALA A 61 -4.71 -2.60 23.01
C ALA A 61 -5.31 -3.98 23.36
N GLN A 62 -6.63 -4.12 23.18
CA GLN A 62 -7.38 -5.30 23.61
C GLN A 62 -7.95 -6.05 22.41
N GLU A 63 -7.70 -7.37 22.34
CA GLU A 63 -8.20 -8.21 21.24
C GLU A 63 -9.70 -8.50 21.41
N VAL A 64 -10.47 -8.26 20.35
CA VAL A 64 -11.88 -8.62 20.17
C VAL A 64 -12.01 -9.43 18.87
N HIS A 65 -13.19 -9.97 18.58
CA HIS A 65 -13.42 -10.72 17.35
C HIS A 65 -14.82 -10.48 16.80
N PHE A 66 -14.89 -9.87 15.61
CA PHE A 66 -16.14 -9.54 14.93
C PHE A 66 -16.55 -10.61 13.91
N PRO A 67 -17.86 -10.72 13.59
CA PRO A 67 -18.29 -11.50 12.45
C PRO A 67 -17.70 -10.96 11.14
N ALA A 68 -17.51 -11.86 10.16
CA ALA A 68 -17.15 -11.48 8.79
C ALA A 68 -18.38 -11.14 7.94
N LEU A 69 -19.54 -11.71 8.27
CA LEU A 69 -20.80 -11.41 7.62
C LEU A 69 -21.45 -10.23 8.34
N LEU A 70 -21.52 -9.08 7.68
CA LEU A 70 -21.96 -7.82 8.27
C LEU A 70 -23.29 -7.35 7.66
N PRO A 71 -24.15 -6.68 8.44
CA PRO A 71 -25.36 -6.04 7.93
C PRO A 71 -25.01 -4.84 7.04
N ARG A 72 -25.90 -4.50 6.10
CA ARG A 72 -25.74 -3.38 5.16
C ARG A 72 -25.82 -2.01 5.84
N GLU A 73 -26.70 -1.87 6.83
CA GLU A 73 -27.13 -0.59 7.39
C GLU A 73 -25.97 0.26 7.95
N PRO A 74 -24.99 -0.28 8.68
CA PRO A 74 -23.84 0.52 9.13
C PRO A 74 -23.00 1.08 7.99
N TYR A 75 -22.86 0.34 6.89
CA TYR A 75 -22.09 0.78 5.71
C TYR A 75 -22.85 1.82 4.89
N GLU A 76 -24.18 1.77 4.85
CA GLU A 76 -24.97 2.85 4.26
C GLU A 76 -24.87 4.13 5.11
N ALA A 77 -24.94 4.02 6.43
CA ALA A 77 -24.82 5.17 7.32
C ALA A 77 -23.46 5.88 7.23
N THR A 78 -22.42 5.17 6.78
CA THR A 78 -21.09 5.75 6.52
C THR A 78 -20.86 6.06 5.04
N HIS A 79 -21.86 5.88 4.18
CA HIS A 79 -21.80 5.99 2.71
C HIS A 79 -20.83 5.01 2.03
N ARG A 80 -20.23 4.09 2.79
CA ARG A 80 -19.24 3.14 2.29
C ARG A 80 -19.86 1.95 1.56
N TRP A 81 -21.16 1.74 1.68
CA TRP A 81 -21.84 0.76 0.82
C TRP A 81 -21.70 1.15 -0.66
N GLU A 82 -21.92 2.41 -0.99
CA GLU A 82 -21.76 2.99 -2.33
C GLU A 82 -20.30 3.27 -2.67
N GLU A 83 -19.53 3.93 -1.79
CA GLU A 83 -18.12 4.32 -2.07
C GLU A 83 -17.22 3.12 -2.38
N TYR A 84 -17.43 1.96 -1.74
CA TYR A 84 -16.66 0.76 -2.08
C TYR A 84 -16.99 0.19 -3.46
N GLY A 85 -18.19 0.47 -3.99
CA GLY A 85 -18.66 -0.04 -5.26
C GLY A 85 -18.54 -1.57 -5.38
N ASP A 86 -17.93 -2.01 -6.48
CA ASP A 86 -17.74 -3.43 -6.80
C ASP A 86 -16.64 -4.12 -5.97
N ASN A 87 -15.90 -3.38 -5.12
CA ASN A 87 -14.81 -3.96 -4.31
C ASN A 87 -15.31 -4.73 -3.08
N ILE A 88 -16.62 -4.69 -2.76
CA ILE A 88 -17.21 -5.44 -1.65
C ILE A 88 -18.09 -6.57 -2.15
N PHE A 89 -17.98 -7.73 -1.51
CA PHE A 89 -18.92 -8.81 -1.74
C PHE A 89 -20.25 -8.50 -1.08
N ARG A 90 -21.30 -8.39 -1.88
CA ARG A 90 -22.69 -8.23 -1.42
C ARG A 90 -23.42 -9.56 -1.56
N LEU A 91 -24.24 -9.88 -0.57
CA LEU A 91 -25.04 -11.10 -0.57
C LEU A 91 -26.40 -10.86 0.07
N LYS A 92 -27.34 -11.75 -0.24
CA LYS A 92 -28.65 -11.78 0.38
C LYS A 92 -28.84 -13.05 1.17
N ASP A 93 -29.48 -12.94 2.33
CA ASP A 93 -29.93 -14.11 3.06
C ASP A 93 -31.24 -14.68 2.45
N ARG A 94 -31.74 -15.77 3.02
CA ARG A 94 -32.99 -16.42 2.57
C ARG A 94 -34.25 -15.58 2.79
N HIS A 95 -34.14 -14.47 3.53
CA HIS A 95 -35.20 -13.51 3.79
C HIS A 95 -35.04 -12.26 2.92
N GLU A 96 -34.13 -12.29 1.93
CA GLU A 96 -33.78 -11.17 1.04
C GLU A 96 -33.15 -9.96 1.74
N ALA A 97 -32.67 -10.13 2.98
CA ALA A 97 -31.93 -9.08 3.68
C ALA A 97 -30.50 -8.97 3.12
N ASP A 98 -30.03 -7.74 2.94
CA ASP A 98 -28.72 -7.43 2.38
C ASP A 98 -27.62 -7.52 3.44
N TYR A 99 -26.53 -8.18 3.08
CA TYR A 99 -25.31 -8.29 3.87
C TYR A 99 -24.10 -8.07 2.98
N LEU A 100 -22.94 -7.89 3.63
CA LEU A 100 -21.65 -7.92 2.98
C LEU A 100 -20.67 -8.85 3.71
N LEU A 101 -19.65 -9.32 2.98
CA LEU A 101 -18.45 -9.87 3.62
C LEU A 101 -17.48 -8.74 3.92
N ALA A 102 -17.00 -8.68 5.16
CA ALA A 102 -16.27 -7.54 5.70
C ALA A 102 -14.95 -7.27 4.95
N PRO A 103 -14.79 -6.11 4.28
CA PRO A 103 -13.50 -5.66 3.75
C PRO A 103 -12.58 -5.08 4.84
N THR A 104 -13.18 -4.63 5.94
CA THR A 104 -12.62 -3.96 7.13
C THR A 104 -13.77 -3.75 8.15
N HIS A 105 -13.55 -3.10 9.29
CA HIS A 105 -14.51 -3.10 10.41
C HIS A 105 -14.72 -1.76 11.12
N GLU A 106 -14.41 -0.60 10.51
CA GLU A 106 -14.58 0.73 11.14
C GLU A 106 -15.97 0.90 11.79
N GLU A 107 -17.02 0.54 11.05
CA GLU A 107 -18.41 0.61 11.48
C GLU A 107 -18.66 -0.23 12.73
N MET A 108 -18.17 -1.47 12.72
CA MET A 108 -18.46 -2.45 13.77
C MET A 108 -17.74 -2.13 15.07
N PHE A 109 -16.49 -1.64 15.00
CA PHE A 109 -15.79 -1.15 16.18
C PHE A 109 -16.46 0.11 16.75
N THR A 110 -16.88 1.05 15.89
CA THR A 110 -17.60 2.26 16.31
C THR A 110 -18.89 1.92 17.05
N LEU A 111 -19.68 0.99 16.50
CA LEU A 111 -20.94 0.56 17.10
C LEU A 111 -20.74 -0.20 18.42
N LEU A 112 -19.70 -1.02 18.53
CA LEU A 112 -19.36 -1.70 19.79
C LEU A 112 -19.05 -0.69 20.90
N VAL A 113 -18.21 0.31 20.61
CA VAL A 113 -17.87 1.35 21.60
C VAL A 113 -19.10 2.20 21.92
N LYS A 114 -19.94 2.52 20.93
CA LYS A 114 -21.18 3.27 21.14
C LYS A 114 -22.15 2.58 22.08
N ASP A 115 -22.29 1.26 21.98
CA ASP A 115 -23.18 0.49 22.84
C ASP A 115 -22.69 0.46 24.29
N MET A 116 -21.37 0.45 24.50
CA MET A 116 -20.79 0.19 25.81
C MET A 116 -20.35 1.46 26.56
N TYR A 117 -19.89 2.50 25.86
CA TYR A 117 -19.20 3.65 26.46
C TYR A 117 -20.05 4.91 26.37
N SER A 118 -20.11 5.66 27.47
CA SER A 118 -20.97 6.86 27.57
C SER A 118 -20.26 8.08 28.17
N SER A 119 -19.04 7.91 28.69
CA SER A 119 -18.31 8.92 29.43
C SER A 119 -16.87 9.03 28.95
N TYR A 120 -16.29 10.23 29.02
CA TYR A 120 -14.86 10.44 28.78
C TYR A 120 -13.97 9.58 29.69
N LYS A 121 -14.49 9.12 30.84
CA LYS A 121 -13.76 8.25 31.78
C LYS A 121 -13.55 6.83 31.26
N ASP A 122 -14.31 6.43 30.25
CA ASP A 122 -14.15 5.13 29.58
C ASP A 122 -13.05 5.20 28.51
N LEU A 123 -12.57 6.42 28.16
CA LEU A 123 -11.56 6.68 27.15
C LEU A 123 -10.21 7.08 27.79
N PRO A 124 -9.06 6.83 27.12
CA PRO A 124 -8.94 6.20 25.80
C PRO A 124 -9.07 4.67 25.85
N VAL A 125 -9.50 4.07 24.74
CA VAL A 125 -9.45 2.62 24.52
C VAL A 125 -8.93 2.32 23.12
N THR A 126 -8.11 1.28 23.00
CA THR A 126 -7.71 0.72 21.70
C THR A 126 -8.14 -0.73 21.65
N LEU A 127 -8.89 -1.09 20.62
CA LEU A 127 -9.38 -2.45 20.37
C LEU A 127 -8.78 -2.95 19.06
N TYR A 128 -8.53 -4.25 18.94
CA TYR A 128 -8.07 -4.85 17.70
C TYR A 128 -8.62 -6.24 17.49
N GLN A 129 -8.48 -6.78 16.28
CA GLN A 129 -8.71 -8.19 16.00
C GLN A 129 -7.68 -8.69 15.00
N ILE A 130 -7.51 -10.01 14.90
CA ILE A 130 -6.86 -10.67 13.77
C ILE A 130 -7.90 -11.57 13.11
N GLN A 131 -8.32 -11.23 11.89
CA GLN A 131 -9.52 -11.81 11.29
C GLN A 131 -9.46 -11.78 9.74
N THR A 132 -10.17 -12.72 9.12
CA THR A 132 -10.27 -12.86 7.66
C THR A 132 -11.15 -11.78 7.01
N LYS A 133 -10.54 -11.01 6.12
CA LYS A 133 -11.18 -9.95 5.32
C LYS A 133 -11.47 -10.42 3.90
N TYR A 134 -12.45 -9.77 3.29
CA TYR A 134 -12.91 -10.04 1.94
C TYR A 134 -12.96 -8.77 1.09
N ARG A 135 -12.27 -8.76 -0.05
CA ARG A 135 -12.33 -7.68 -1.04
C ARG A 135 -12.48 -8.34 -2.41
N ASP A 136 -13.46 -7.95 -3.21
CA ASP A 136 -13.65 -8.53 -4.55
C ASP A 136 -12.68 -7.90 -5.56
N GLU A 137 -11.40 -8.12 -5.29
CA GLU A 137 -10.31 -7.63 -6.10
C GLU A 137 -10.47 -8.09 -7.55
N PHE A 138 -10.56 -7.11 -8.46
CA PHE A 138 -10.78 -7.37 -9.88
C PHE A 138 -9.68 -8.25 -10.48
N ARG A 139 -8.44 -8.09 -10.03
CA ARG A 139 -7.27 -8.86 -10.49
C ARG A 139 -6.42 -9.36 -9.32
N PRO A 140 -6.79 -10.47 -8.65
CA PRO A 140 -5.96 -11.05 -7.63
C PRO A 140 -4.68 -11.61 -8.26
N ARG A 141 -3.53 -11.28 -7.67
CA ARG A 141 -2.20 -11.65 -8.21
C ARG A 141 -1.17 -11.86 -7.10
N ALA A 142 -0.01 -12.41 -7.47
CA ALA A 142 1.12 -12.59 -6.57
C ALA A 142 0.81 -13.41 -5.29
N GLY A 143 -0.01 -14.45 -5.41
CA GLY A 143 -0.25 -15.37 -4.30
C GLY A 143 -1.08 -14.76 -3.17
N LEU A 144 -0.50 -14.70 -1.97
CA LEU A 144 -1.11 -14.11 -0.77
C LEU A 144 -0.91 -12.60 -0.67
N ILE A 145 -0.15 -11.99 -1.60
CA ILE A 145 0.10 -10.54 -1.59
C ILE A 145 -1.18 -9.77 -1.93
N ARG A 146 -1.87 -10.18 -3.00
CA ARG A 146 -3.12 -9.55 -3.45
C ARG A 146 -4.19 -10.62 -3.69
N GLY A 147 -4.89 -10.99 -2.61
CA GLY A 147 -5.99 -11.95 -2.60
C GLY A 147 -7.37 -11.29 -2.48
N ARG A 148 -8.42 -12.12 -2.63
CA ARG A 148 -9.81 -11.74 -2.37
C ARG A 148 -10.27 -12.11 -0.96
N GLU A 149 -9.61 -13.10 -0.37
CA GLU A 149 -9.76 -13.52 1.02
C GLU A 149 -8.36 -13.52 1.65
N PHE A 150 -8.17 -12.79 2.76
CA PHE A 150 -6.87 -12.62 3.38
C PHE A 150 -6.98 -12.33 4.88
N VAL A 151 -5.92 -12.58 5.64
CA VAL A 151 -5.89 -12.35 7.10
C VAL A 151 -5.30 -10.99 7.38
N MET A 152 -5.99 -10.19 8.19
CA MET A 152 -5.57 -8.85 8.58
C MET A 152 -5.68 -8.68 10.10
N LYS A 153 -4.69 -8.01 10.70
CA LYS A 153 -4.84 -7.36 12.00
C LYS A 153 -5.39 -5.98 11.74
N ASP A 154 -6.54 -5.64 12.31
CA ASP A 154 -7.15 -4.32 12.24
C ASP A 154 -7.44 -3.84 13.66
N ALA A 155 -7.06 -2.59 13.96
CA ALA A 155 -7.20 -1.96 15.26
C ALA A 155 -7.79 -0.57 15.14
N TYR A 156 -8.47 -0.16 16.20
CA TYR A 156 -9.20 1.09 16.29
C TYR A 156 -9.02 1.71 17.67
N SER A 157 -8.52 2.94 17.71
CA SER A 157 -8.41 3.73 18.93
C SER A 157 -9.57 4.70 19.04
N PHE A 158 -10.02 4.94 20.26
CA PHE A 158 -11.12 5.83 20.60
C PHE A 158 -10.66 6.74 21.73
N THR A 159 -10.71 8.05 21.49
CA THR A 159 -10.11 9.05 22.37
C THR A 159 -11.01 10.28 22.47
N ILE A 160 -10.87 11.04 23.57
CA ILE A 160 -11.73 12.20 23.84
C ILE A 160 -11.35 13.42 22.99
N ASP A 161 -10.10 13.50 22.56
CA ASP A 161 -9.53 14.62 21.82
C ASP A 161 -8.52 14.17 20.76
N GLU A 162 -8.14 15.11 19.90
CA GLU A 162 -7.19 14.89 18.81
C GLU A 162 -5.79 14.51 19.32
N GLU A 163 -5.38 15.02 20.49
CA GLU A 163 -4.09 14.71 21.10
C GLU A 163 -4.00 13.23 21.49
N GLY A 164 -5.07 12.68 22.09
CA GLY A 164 -5.19 11.26 22.38
C GLY A 164 -5.09 10.39 21.13
N MET A 165 -5.81 10.76 20.06
CA MET A 165 -5.76 10.06 18.78
C MET A 165 -4.34 10.06 18.19
N ARG A 166 -3.66 11.21 18.21
CA ARG A 166 -2.27 11.33 17.75
C ARG A 166 -1.32 10.49 18.57
N LYS A 167 -1.51 10.42 19.90
CA LYS A 167 -0.72 9.53 20.76
C LYS A 167 -0.93 8.06 20.38
N ALA A 168 -2.18 7.62 20.25
CA ALA A 168 -2.50 6.24 19.86
C ALA A 168 -1.92 5.88 18.48
N TYR A 169 -1.93 6.83 17.55
CA TYR A 169 -1.29 6.69 16.24
C TYR A 169 0.21 6.38 16.36
N TYR A 170 0.96 7.14 17.17
CA TYR A 170 2.40 6.89 17.34
C TYR A 170 2.69 5.61 18.15
N ASP A 171 1.82 5.24 19.10
CA ASP A 171 1.94 3.98 19.83
C ASP A 171 1.81 2.77 18.87
N GLU A 172 0.81 2.79 17.98
CA GLU A 172 0.60 1.77 16.94
C GLU A 172 1.71 1.77 15.89
N ARG A 173 2.10 2.96 15.39
CA ARG A 173 3.24 3.12 14.47
C ARG A 173 4.50 2.46 15.05
N GLY A 174 4.83 2.74 16.31
CA GLY A 174 5.99 2.16 16.98
C GLY A 174 5.86 0.64 17.21
N ALA A 175 4.65 0.13 17.45
CA ALA A 175 4.40 -1.30 17.54
C ALA A 175 4.64 -2.00 16.19
N TYR A 176 4.23 -1.38 15.07
CA TYR A 176 4.44 -1.94 13.73
C TYR A 176 5.93 -2.05 13.41
N GLU A 177 6.71 -1.02 13.73
CA GLU A 177 8.17 -1.05 13.57
C GLU A 177 8.81 -2.20 14.34
N ARG A 178 8.40 -2.42 15.61
CA ARG A 178 8.89 -3.56 16.40
C ARG A 178 8.46 -4.90 15.82
N ILE A 179 7.21 -5.03 15.36
CA ILE A 179 6.69 -6.25 14.70
C ILE A 179 7.56 -6.58 13.48
N PHE A 180 7.75 -5.63 12.56
CA PHE A 180 8.50 -5.89 11.33
C PHE A 180 9.98 -6.17 11.58
N GLN A 181 10.60 -5.49 12.56
CA GLN A 181 11.96 -5.82 13.02
C GLN A 181 12.06 -7.24 13.57
N ARG A 182 11.13 -7.64 14.43
CA ARG A 182 11.08 -9.01 14.99
C ARG A 182 10.84 -10.07 13.93
N LEU A 183 10.17 -9.73 12.84
CA LEU A 183 9.91 -10.63 11.70
C LEU A 183 11.04 -10.66 10.65
N ASP A 184 12.12 -9.91 10.88
CA ASP A 184 13.22 -9.69 9.92
C ASP A 184 12.72 -9.18 8.55
N LEU A 185 11.70 -8.35 8.55
CA LEU A 185 11.12 -7.78 7.33
C LEU A 185 11.55 -6.32 7.19
N LYS A 186 12.30 -6.01 6.13
CA LYS A 186 12.63 -4.62 5.77
C LYS A 186 11.35 -3.86 5.43
N TYR A 187 11.24 -2.64 5.95
CA TYR A 187 10.11 -1.76 5.71
C TYR A 187 10.59 -0.32 5.55
N VAL A 188 9.79 0.49 4.86
CA VAL A 188 9.93 1.94 4.74
C VAL A 188 8.58 2.54 5.11
N PRO A 189 8.50 3.39 6.15
CA PRO A 189 7.32 4.21 6.41
C PRO A 189 7.21 5.29 5.33
N VAL A 190 6.04 5.39 4.73
CA VAL A 190 5.74 6.23 3.57
C VAL A 190 4.54 7.11 3.90
N PHE A 191 4.68 8.42 3.76
CA PHE A 191 3.54 9.33 3.89
C PHE A 191 2.53 9.04 2.77
N ALA A 192 1.27 8.85 3.15
CA ALA A 192 0.22 8.43 2.23
C ALA A 192 -1.01 9.33 2.36
N MET A 193 -1.87 9.29 1.34
CA MET A 193 -3.20 9.87 1.39
C MET A 193 -4.13 8.97 2.22
N SER A 194 -5.05 9.55 2.98
CA SER A 194 -6.01 8.78 3.79
C SER A 194 -7.09 8.08 2.95
N GLY A 195 -7.27 8.49 1.69
CA GLY A 195 -8.21 7.87 0.75
C GLY A 195 -9.68 7.82 1.26
N PRO A 196 -10.49 6.83 0.82
CA PRO A 196 -11.90 6.71 1.20
C PRO A 196 -12.10 6.38 2.69
N MET A 197 -11.05 5.93 3.38
CA MET A 197 -11.09 5.73 4.83
C MET A 197 -11.35 7.05 5.57
N GLY A 198 -10.97 8.19 4.97
CA GLY A 198 -11.03 9.52 5.57
C GLY A 198 -9.94 9.74 6.62
N GLY A 199 -9.55 11.00 6.87
CA GLY A 199 -8.56 11.33 7.91
C GLY A 199 -7.56 12.41 7.50
N SER A 200 -6.85 12.98 8.48
CA SER A 200 -5.91 14.09 8.28
C SER A 200 -4.45 13.67 8.10
N ALA A 201 -4.09 12.44 8.47
CA ALA A 201 -2.74 11.89 8.30
C ALA A 201 -2.77 10.36 8.16
N SER A 202 -1.97 9.85 7.23
CA SER A 202 -1.80 8.41 6.96
C SER A 202 -0.31 8.10 6.69
N GLU A 203 0.15 6.97 7.24
CA GLU A 203 1.44 6.38 6.87
C GLU A 203 1.24 4.93 6.46
N GLU A 204 1.76 4.57 5.30
CA GLU A 204 1.90 3.20 4.83
C GLU A 204 3.27 2.64 5.21
N PHE A 205 3.32 1.35 5.50
CA PHE A 205 4.56 0.62 5.69
C PHE A 205 4.74 -0.25 4.46
N LEU A 206 5.71 0.11 3.62
CA LEU A 206 6.01 -0.63 2.40
C LEU A 206 7.24 -1.52 2.63
N ALA A 207 7.14 -2.80 2.29
CA ALA A 207 8.30 -3.69 2.20
C ALA A 207 8.95 -3.53 0.81
N PRO A 208 10.18 -2.98 0.70
CA PRO A 208 10.80 -2.71 -0.60
C PRO A 208 11.08 -4.00 -1.36
N MET A 209 10.43 -4.19 -2.50
CA MET A 209 10.64 -5.36 -3.37
C MET A 209 10.17 -5.10 -4.81
N PRO A 210 10.85 -5.67 -5.82
CA PRO A 210 10.51 -5.43 -7.23
C PRO A 210 9.08 -5.83 -7.63
N ILE A 211 8.50 -6.81 -6.93
CA ILE A 211 7.13 -7.28 -7.17
C ILE A 211 6.05 -6.35 -6.61
N GLY A 212 6.45 -5.37 -5.78
CA GLY A 212 5.56 -4.42 -5.12
C GLY A 212 4.75 -3.59 -6.09
N GLU A 213 3.47 -3.39 -5.80
CA GLU A 213 2.58 -2.67 -6.71
C GLU A 213 2.68 -1.15 -6.55
N ASP A 214 3.04 -0.72 -5.35
CA ASP A 214 3.15 0.68 -4.98
C ASP A 214 4.53 1.21 -5.36
N THR A 215 4.55 2.40 -5.94
CA THR A 215 5.77 3.14 -6.22
C THR A 215 5.83 4.32 -5.28
N PHE A 216 6.91 4.41 -4.52
CA PHE A 216 7.11 5.48 -3.55
C PHE A 216 8.37 6.26 -3.86
N ALA A 217 8.33 7.56 -3.59
CA ALA A 217 9.46 8.46 -3.73
C ALA A 217 10.27 8.49 -2.43
N LEU A 218 11.57 8.24 -2.51
CA LEU A 218 12.50 8.24 -1.39
C LEU A 218 13.48 9.42 -1.52
N ALA A 219 13.55 10.24 -0.47
CA ALA A 219 14.50 11.35 -0.38
C ALA A 219 15.83 10.93 0.30
N PRO A 220 16.93 11.67 0.06
CA PRO A 220 18.22 11.40 0.72
C PRO A 220 18.18 11.45 2.25
N SER A 221 17.21 12.15 2.85
CA SER A 221 16.98 12.17 4.30
C SER A 221 16.47 10.83 4.88
N GLY A 222 15.99 9.91 4.03
CA GLY A 222 15.30 8.69 4.41
C GLY A 222 13.79 8.84 4.56
N LYS A 223 13.22 10.04 4.37
CA LYS A 223 11.77 10.22 4.26
C LYS A 223 11.24 9.71 2.92
N ALA A 224 10.03 9.17 2.94
CA ALA A 224 9.38 8.63 1.75
C ALA A 224 7.91 9.04 1.67
N TRP A 225 7.39 9.15 0.45
CA TRP A 225 6.01 9.51 0.15
C TRP A 225 5.47 8.62 -0.96
N ASN A 226 4.18 8.26 -0.86
CA ASN A 226 3.44 7.87 -2.04
C ASN A 226 3.36 9.08 -2.95
N VAL A 227 3.40 8.84 -4.26
CA VAL A 227 3.45 9.91 -5.24
C VAL A 227 2.25 10.85 -5.12
N GLU A 228 1.08 10.32 -4.74
CA GLU A 228 -0.17 11.05 -4.47
C GLU A 228 -0.10 11.97 -3.24
N ALA A 229 0.75 11.67 -2.27
CA ALA A 229 0.91 12.46 -1.05
C ALA A 229 2.09 13.45 -1.13
N LEU A 230 2.81 13.47 -2.24
CA LEU A 230 3.99 14.30 -2.42
C LEU A 230 3.59 15.73 -2.79
N SER A 231 4.21 16.72 -2.15
CA SER A 231 4.08 18.14 -2.49
C SER A 231 5.35 18.65 -3.16
N THR A 232 5.22 19.36 -4.27
CA THR A 232 6.34 20.01 -4.95
C THR A 232 6.85 21.16 -4.08
N PRO A 233 8.16 21.24 -3.76
CA PRO A 233 8.73 22.38 -3.05
C PRO A 233 8.43 23.70 -3.77
N GLU A 234 8.19 24.78 -3.00
CA GLU A 234 7.98 26.10 -3.59
C GLU A 234 9.19 26.51 -4.43
N LEU A 235 8.96 26.65 -5.73
CA LEU A 235 9.97 27.06 -6.69
C LEU A 235 10.03 28.59 -6.76
N PRO A 236 11.22 29.20 -6.88
CA PRO A 236 11.36 30.64 -6.87
C PRO A 236 10.68 31.30 -8.09
N GLU A 237 10.13 32.50 -7.90
CA GLU A 237 9.63 33.32 -9.01
C GLU A 237 10.74 33.58 -10.03
N ILE A 238 10.38 33.63 -11.32
CA ILE A 238 11.30 33.92 -12.42
C ILE A 238 11.23 35.42 -12.75
N ASP A 239 12.39 36.07 -12.92
CA ASP A 239 12.43 37.45 -13.41
C ASP A 239 12.05 37.50 -14.90
N ALA A 240 10.84 37.97 -15.16
CA ALA A 240 10.28 38.14 -16.51
C ALA A 240 10.45 39.57 -17.06
N SER A 241 11.25 40.43 -16.42
CA SER A 241 11.40 41.84 -16.81
C SER A 241 11.99 42.02 -18.22
N THR A 242 12.80 41.06 -18.67
CA THR A 242 13.37 41.03 -20.02
C THR A 242 12.59 40.16 -21.00
N THR A 243 11.55 39.45 -20.53
CA THR A 243 10.70 38.63 -21.40
C THR A 243 9.88 39.53 -22.33
N PRO A 244 9.86 39.27 -23.65
CA PRO A 244 9.04 40.04 -24.58
C PRO A 244 7.57 40.13 -24.16
N ALA A 245 6.87 41.15 -24.67
CA ALA A 245 5.42 41.23 -24.53
C ALA A 245 4.78 40.00 -25.19
N ALA A 246 3.68 39.52 -24.60
CA ALA A 246 2.93 38.41 -25.19
C ALA A 246 2.43 38.78 -26.59
N SER A 247 2.57 37.88 -27.56
CA SER A 247 2.03 38.06 -28.92
C SER A 247 1.16 36.89 -29.31
N LYS A 248 0.04 37.18 -30.00
CA LYS A 248 -0.81 36.16 -30.64
C LYS A 248 -0.32 35.97 -32.06
N GLU A 249 -0.04 34.74 -32.45
CA GLU A 249 0.44 34.40 -33.79
C GLU A 249 -0.37 33.24 -34.36
N ALA A 250 -0.47 33.18 -35.68
CA ALA A 250 -1.15 32.09 -36.37
C ALA A 250 -0.29 30.82 -36.36
N THR A 251 -0.87 29.70 -35.95
CA THR A 251 -0.21 28.41 -35.73
C THR A 251 -1.05 27.27 -36.33
N PRO A 252 -1.23 27.24 -37.66
CA PRO A 252 -2.07 26.24 -38.29
C PRO A 252 -1.51 24.83 -38.09
N ASP A 253 -2.41 23.90 -37.75
CA ASP A 253 -2.15 22.48 -37.45
C ASP A 253 -1.29 22.19 -36.20
N ALA A 254 -1.10 23.17 -35.30
CA ALA A 254 -0.33 23.04 -34.06
C ALA A 254 -1.13 22.40 -32.90
N LYS A 255 -1.80 21.26 -33.14
CA LYS A 255 -2.68 20.61 -32.15
C LYS A 255 -1.97 19.67 -31.17
N THR A 256 -0.69 19.39 -31.38
CA THR A 256 0.14 18.53 -30.53
C THR A 256 1.38 19.29 -30.10
N ILE A 257 1.94 18.93 -28.94
CA ILE A 257 3.18 19.54 -28.42
C ILE A 257 4.32 19.43 -29.45
N ASP A 258 4.47 18.28 -30.12
CA ASP A 258 5.50 18.11 -31.14
C ASP A 258 5.32 19.06 -32.32
N ASN A 259 4.09 19.21 -32.83
CA ASN A 259 3.79 20.14 -33.93
C ASN A 259 3.97 21.60 -33.49
N MET A 260 3.58 21.93 -32.27
CA MET A 260 3.80 23.24 -31.65
C MET A 260 5.30 23.58 -31.65
N ILE A 261 6.14 22.67 -31.16
CA ILE A 261 7.60 22.86 -31.10
C ILE A 261 8.21 23.02 -32.49
N GLU A 262 7.87 22.13 -33.43
CA GLU A 262 8.37 22.18 -34.80
C GLU A 262 8.02 23.52 -35.45
N ARG A 263 6.77 23.95 -35.29
CA ARG A 263 6.27 25.20 -35.86
C ARG A 263 6.90 26.43 -35.24
N ALA A 264 6.98 26.46 -33.91
CA ALA A 264 7.57 27.57 -33.18
C ALA A 264 9.05 27.77 -33.55
N ASN A 265 9.81 26.68 -33.69
CA ASN A 265 11.22 26.75 -34.11
C ASN A 265 11.40 27.18 -35.57
N ALA A 266 10.47 26.81 -36.46
CA ALA A 266 10.52 27.20 -37.87
C ALA A 266 10.12 28.67 -38.10
N ASP A 267 9.03 29.11 -37.48
CA ASP A 267 8.36 30.37 -37.84
C ASP A 267 8.65 31.50 -36.84
N HIS A 268 8.83 31.17 -35.55
CA HIS A 268 9.01 32.13 -34.46
C HIS A 268 10.17 31.73 -33.53
N PRO A 269 11.41 31.60 -34.06
CA PRO A 269 12.56 31.18 -33.26
C PRO A 269 12.83 32.16 -32.13
N ARG A 270 13.26 31.64 -30.98
CA ARG A 270 13.47 32.45 -29.79
C ARG A 270 14.61 33.44 -29.97
N THR A 271 14.44 34.63 -29.41
CA THR A 271 15.43 35.70 -29.44
C THR A 271 16.65 35.44 -28.55
N ASP A 272 16.53 34.52 -27.59
CA ASP A 272 17.62 34.08 -26.71
C ASP A 272 18.54 33.03 -27.34
N GLY A 273 18.25 32.59 -28.58
CA GLY A 273 19.06 31.63 -29.34
C GLY A 273 18.85 30.17 -28.93
N ARG A 274 17.91 29.89 -28.03
CA ARG A 274 17.49 28.55 -27.63
C ARG A 274 16.35 28.06 -28.53
N GLU A 275 16.27 26.76 -28.78
CA GLU A 275 15.09 26.15 -29.41
C GLU A 275 13.93 26.08 -28.41
N TRP A 276 12.71 26.23 -28.93
CA TRP A 276 11.50 25.86 -28.21
C TRP A 276 11.53 24.38 -27.86
N GLN A 277 11.13 24.05 -26.64
CA GLN A 277 11.02 22.70 -26.12
C GLN A 277 9.66 22.50 -25.46
N ALA A 278 9.32 21.25 -25.17
CA ALA A 278 8.05 20.93 -24.51
C ALA A 278 7.87 21.64 -23.16
N SER A 279 8.98 21.90 -22.45
CA SER A 279 8.98 22.63 -21.16
C SER A 279 8.66 24.13 -21.30
N ASP A 280 8.62 24.67 -22.51
CA ASP A 280 8.16 26.05 -22.77
C ASP A 280 6.67 26.13 -23.08
N ILE A 281 6.01 24.99 -23.28
CA ILE A 281 4.59 24.94 -23.62
C ILE A 281 3.77 24.84 -22.34
N LEU A 282 2.71 25.63 -22.21
CA LEU A 282 1.72 25.46 -21.15
C LEU A 282 0.54 24.69 -21.73
N LYS A 283 0.44 23.42 -21.37
CA LYS A 283 -0.65 22.54 -21.76
C LYS A 283 -1.83 22.77 -20.82
N ASN A 284 -2.99 23.14 -21.36
CA ASN A 284 -4.22 23.30 -20.61
C ASN A 284 -5.09 22.05 -20.77
N VAL A 285 -5.29 21.31 -19.67
CA VAL A 285 -6.07 20.06 -19.65
C VAL A 285 -7.42 20.34 -19.00
N VAL A 286 -8.50 19.94 -19.67
CA VAL A 286 -9.87 20.13 -19.17
C VAL A 286 -10.28 18.90 -18.36
N ILE A 287 -10.65 19.11 -17.11
CA ILE A 287 -10.99 18.07 -16.15
C ILE A 287 -12.43 18.31 -15.68
N THR A 288 -13.18 17.22 -15.52
CA THR A 288 -14.48 17.27 -14.85
C THR A 288 -14.35 16.72 -13.44
N VAL A 289 -14.77 17.52 -12.47
CA VAL A 289 -14.87 17.17 -11.06
C VAL A 289 -16.32 16.77 -10.77
N LYS A 290 -16.53 15.58 -10.23
CA LYS A 290 -17.82 15.08 -9.77
C LYS A 290 -17.90 15.25 -8.27
N HIS A 291 -18.59 16.31 -7.85
CA HIS A 291 -18.80 16.59 -6.45
C HIS A 291 -19.92 15.70 -5.89
N PRO A 292 -19.76 15.16 -4.67
CA PRO A 292 -20.90 14.57 -3.96
C PRO A 292 -21.94 15.65 -3.62
N GLU A 293 -23.08 15.23 -3.07
CA GLU A 293 -24.05 16.18 -2.48
C GLU A 293 -23.37 17.03 -1.39
N ASP A 294 -23.72 18.31 -1.35
CA ASP A 294 -23.16 19.28 -0.41
C ASP A 294 -24.26 20.23 0.12
N GLU A 295 -23.89 21.19 0.97
CA GLU A 295 -24.86 22.12 1.58
C GLU A 295 -25.59 23.00 0.54
N GLU A 296 -25.03 23.17 -0.66
CA GLU A 296 -25.57 23.98 -1.74
C GLU A 296 -26.27 23.14 -2.83
N HIS A 297 -25.96 21.85 -2.90
CA HIS A 297 -26.45 20.92 -3.92
C HIS A 297 -27.05 19.65 -3.31
N ASP A 298 -28.38 19.53 -3.38
CA ASP A 298 -29.14 18.38 -2.89
C ASP A 298 -28.90 17.08 -3.70
N GLU A 299 -28.14 17.15 -4.80
CA GLU A 299 -27.73 16.00 -5.62
C GLU A 299 -26.26 16.18 -6.05
N PRO A 300 -25.52 15.07 -6.30
CA PRO A 300 -24.18 15.15 -6.88
C PRO A 300 -24.14 16.00 -8.14
N TRP A 301 -23.12 16.84 -8.27
CA TRP A 301 -23.02 17.82 -9.35
C TRP A 301 -21.66 17.80 -10.04
N ARG A 302 -21.60 18.36 -11.25
CA ARG A 302 -20.41 18.34 -12.11
C ARG A 302 -19.85 19.75 -12.27
N GLU A 303 -18.55 19.87 -12.12
CA GLU A 303 -17.78 21.10 -12.35
C GLU A 303 -16.73 20.86 -13.42
N VAL A 304 -16.68 21.71 -14.44
CA VAL A 304 -15.58 21.72 -15.41
C VAL A 304 -14.50 22.69 -14.91
N ILE A 305 -13.27 22.22 -14.85
CA ILE A 305 -12.08 23.00 -14.52
C ILE A 305 -11.02 22.84 -15.61
N VAL A 306 -10.06 23.77 -15.65
CA VAL A 306 -8.89 23.66 -16.51
C VAL A 306 -7.62 23.72 -15.66
N VAL A 307 -6.69 22.81 -15.93
CA VAL A 307 -5.40 22.74 -15.24
C VAL A 307 -4.27 22.99 -16.24
N GLY A 308 -3.52 24.08 -16.04
CA GLY A 308 -2.33 24.40 -16.81
C GLY A 308 -1.09 23.67 -16.27
N VAL A 309 -0.44 22.87 -17.11
CA VAL A 309 0.75 22.08 -16.74
C VAL A 309 1.88 22.29 -17.75
N PRO A 310 3.17 22.16 -17.36
CA PRO A 310 4.27 22.20 -18.31
C PRO A 310 4.10 21.11 -19.39
N GLY A 311 4.36 21.46 -20.64
CA GLY A 311 4.11 20.60 -21.80
C GLY A 311 5.01 19.38 -21.84
N ASP A 312 6.19 19.44 -21.21
CA ASP A 312 7.03 18.26 -21.06
C ASP A 312 6.49 17.29 -20.01
N ARG A 313 5.57 17.70 -19.12
CA ARG A 313 5.00 16.88 -18.05
C ARG A 313 3.66 16.23 -18.40
N THR A 314 3.42 15.05 -17.83
CA THR A 314 2.18 14.27 -17.97
C THR A 314 1.31 14.49 -16.75
N VAL A 315 -0.01 14.63 -16.94
CA VAL A 315 -0.96 14.71 -15.83
C VAL A 315 -1.06 13.35 -15.16
N ASP A 316 -0.94 13.32 -13.85
CA ASP A 316 -1.25 12.17 -13.02
C ASP A 316 -2.61 12.39 -12.37
N MET A 317 -3.63 11.71 -12.91
CA MET A 317 -5.00 11.86 -12.43
C MET A 317 -5.18 11.48 -10.96
N LYS A 318 -4.36 10.55 -10.43
CA LYS A 318 -4.45 10.17 -9.02
C LYS A 318 -3.91 11.27 -8.11
N ARG A 319 -2.80 11.90 -8.48
CA ARG A 319 -2.26 13.05 -7.75
C ARG A 319 -3.24 14.22 -7.78
N LEU A 320 -3.83 14.48 -8.95
CA LEU A 320 -4.81 15.53 -9.09
C LEU A 320 -6.06 15.23 -8.26
N GLU A 321 -6.64 14.04 -8.36
CA GLU A 321 -7.82 13.61 -7.59
C GLU A 321 -7.60 13.71 -6.09
N ALA A 322 -6.39 13.41 -5.60
CA ALA A 322 -6.02 13.60 -4.20
C ALA A 322 -6.17 15.04 -3.70
N GLN A 323 -6.12 16.05 -4.58
CA GLN A 323 -6.33 17.47 -4.24
C GLN A 323 -7.81 17.86 -4.12
N PHE A 324 -8.73 17.03 -4.63
CA PHE A 324 -10.17 17.31 -4.68
C PHE A 324 -10.99 16.35 -3.82
N ALA A 325 -10.34 15.43 -3.09
CA ALA A 325 -11.03 14.48 -2.22
C ALA A 325 -12.04 15.21 -1.29
N PRO A 326 -13.30 14.75 -1.21
CA PRO A 326 -13.81 13.44 -1.65
C PRO A 326 -14.38 13.38 -3.09
N ALA A 327 -14.23 14.42 -3.91
CA ALA A 327 -14.74 14.42 -5.28
C ALA A 327 -13.96 13.47 -6.21
N GLU A 328 -14.64 12.89 -7.18
CA GLU A 328 -14.03 12.06 -8.24
C GLU A 328 -13.66 12.90 -9.46
N LEU A 329 -12.57 12.53 -10.14
CA LEU A 329 -12.11 13.24 -11.33
C LEU A 329 -12.14 12.38 -12.59
N GLU A 330 -12.50 12.99 -13.71
CA GLU A 330 -12.36 12.41 -15.04
C GLU A 330 -11.90 13.44 -16.07
N GLU A 331 -11.33 12.97 -17.18
CA GLU A 331 -11.11 13.83 -18.34
C GLU A 331 -12.46 14.33 -18.88
N ALA A 332 -12.52 15.61 -19.24
CA ALA A 332 -13.76 16.19 -19.74
C ALA A 332 -14.21 15.52 -21.06
N THR A 333 -15.50 15.21 -21.14
CA THR A 333 -16.10 14.61 -22.33
C THR A 333 -16.41 15.65 -23.40
N GLU A 334 -16.72 15.20 -24.62
CA GLU A 334 -17.23 16.11 -25.67
C GLU A 334 -18.52 16.84 -25.26
N GLU A 335 -19.33 16.24 -24.38
CA GLU A 335 -20.55 16.87 -23.88
C GLU A 335 -20.24 17.99 -22.89
N ASP A 336 -19.26 17.77 -22.00
CA ASP A 336 -18.77 18.81 -21.08
C ASP A 336 -18.19 20.00 -21.89
N LEU A 337 -17.35 19.72 -22.90
CA LEU A 337 -16.77 20.78 -23.75
C LEU A 337 -17.82 21.57 -24.55
N LYS A 338 -18.93 20.95 -24.97
CA LYS A 338 -20.01 21.66 -25.70
C LYS A 338 -20.69 22.73 -24.84
N GLN A 339 -20.64 22.62 -23.53
CA GLN A 339 -21.20 23.60 -22.60
C GLN A 339 -20.29 24.83 -22.46
N HIS A 340 -19.05 24.73 -22.92
CA HIS A 340 -18.00 25.75 -22.81
C HIS A 340 -17.42 26.09 -24.19
N PRO A 341 -18.18 26.79 -25.05
CA PRO A 341 -17.74 27.13 -26.42
C PRO A 341 -16.48 28.01 -26.47
N GLU A 342 -16.12 28.64 -25.36
CA GLU A 342 -14.86 29.37 -25.17
C GLU A 342 -13.62 28.44 -25.17
N LEU A 343 -13.77 27.16 -24.84
CA LEU A 343 -12.68 26.19 -24.82
C LEU A 343 -12.48 25.58 -26.21
N VAL A 344 -11.55 26.14 -27.00
CA VAL A 344 -11.26 25.66 -28.36
C VAL A 344 -10.29 24.47 -28.30
N PRO A 345 -10.72 23.22 -28.58
CA PRO A 345 -9.86 22.05 -28.41
C PRO A 345 -8.60 22.13 -29.28
N GLY A 346 -7.45 21.90 -28.65
CA GLY A 346 -6.13 22.05 -29.27
C GLY A 346 -5.54 23.46 -29.22
N TYR A 347 -6.33 24.47 -28.84
CA TYR A 347 -5.90 25.88 -28.74
C TYR A 347 -6.40 26.55 -27.45
N ILE A 348 -6.68 25.75 -26.41
CA ILE A 348 -7.14 26.24 -25.09
C ILE A 348 -6.00 27.00 -24.41
N GLY A 349 -6.29 28.23 -24.00
CA GLY A 349 -5.41 29.18 -23.35
C GLY A 349 -5.98 29.71 -22.04
N PRO A 350 -5.21 30.53 -21.32
CA PRO A 350 -5.63 31.07 -20.03
C PRO A 350 -6.56 32.29 -20.14
N MET A 351 -6.75 32.87 -21.32
CA MET A 351 -7.35 34.21 -21.43
C MET A 351 -8.88 34.22 -21.35
N VAL A 352 -9.51 33.05 -21.45
CA VAL A 352 -10.96 32.86 -21.27
C VAL A 352 -11.32 32.11 -19.98
N LEU A 353 -10.37 31.95 -19.05
CA LEU A 353 -10.55 31.14 -17.84
C LEU A 353 -10.47 32.00 -16.58
N GLY A 354 -10.98 31.46 -15.46
CA GLY A 354 -10.82 31.96 -14.10
C GLY A 354 -10.87 33.48 -13.97
N PRO A 355 -9.83 34.13 -13.39
CA PRO A 355 -9.83 35.58 -13.17
C PRO A 355 -9.90 36.43 -14.45
N GLN A 356 -9.50 35.88 -15.61
CA GLN A 356 -9.57 36.59 -16.89
C GLN A 356 -11.02 36.66 -17.39
N ALA A 357 -11.75 35.54 -17.28
CA ALA A 357 -13.17 35.48 -17.60
C ALA A 357 -14.01 36.34 -16.66
N GLU A 358 -13.71 36.35 -15.36
CA GLU A 358 -14.37 37.23 -14.39
C GLU A 358 -14.19 38.70 -14.76
N ALA A 359 -12.97 39.11 -15.09
CA ALA A 359 -12.66 40.47 -15.51
C ALA A 359 -13.39 40.85 -16.83
N ALA A 360 -13.67 39.87 -17.68
CA ALA A 360 -14.46 40.03 -18.90
C ALA A 360 -15.99 40.02 -18.65
N GLY A 361 -16.44 39.81 -17.40
CA GLY A 361 -17.85 39.84 -17.00
C GLY A 361 -18.59 38.51 -17.18
N VAL A 362 -17.87 37.38 -17.29
CA VAL A 362 -18.48 36.05 -17.32
C VAL A 362 -19.02 35.71 -15.93
N LYS A 363 -20.30 35.34 -15.83
CA LYS A 363 -20.99 35.14 -14.55
C LYS A 363 -20.50 33.90 -13.79
N ASN A 364 -20.22 32.82 -14.52
CA ASN A 364 -19.76 31.54 -13.98
C ASN A 364 -18.51 31.12 -14.78
N PRO A 365 -17.33 31.69 -14.49
CA PRO A 365 -16.10 31.37 -15.20
C PRO A 365 -15.67 29.92 -14.92
N VAL A 366 -15.09 29.25 -15.92
CA VAL A 366 -14.40 27.97 -15.72
C VAL A 366 -13.15 28.22 -14.88
N ARG A 367 -13.02 27.53 -13.74
CA ARG A 367 -11.86 27.72 -12.86
C ARG A 367 -10.56 27.34 -13.56
N TYR A 368 -9.54 28.17 -13.35
CA TYR A 368 -8.21 27.95 -13.86
C TYR A 368 -7.22 27.66 -12.75
N LEU A 369 -6.72 26.43 -12.73
CA LEU A 369 -5.69 25.99 -11.82
C LEU A 369 -4.40 25.74 -12.60
N ILE A 370 -3.27 25.74 -11.91
CA ILE A 370 -1.98 25.39 -12.49
C ILE A 370 -1.26 24.37 -11.63
N ASP A 371 -0.42 23.56 -12.26
CA ASP A 371 0.50 22.69 -11.54
C ASP A 371 1.56 23.50 -10.76
N ALA A 372 2.02 22.96 -9.64
CA ALA A 372 3.04 23.58 -8.79
C ALA A 372 4.37 23.90 -9.49
N HIS A 373 4.66 23.27 -10.63
CA HIS A 373 5.84 23.60 -11.45
C HIS A 373 5.68 24.89 -12.28
N VAL A 374 4.46 25.44 -12.38
CA VAL A 374 4.19 26.70 -13.09
C VAL A 374 4.33 27.87 -12.11
N VAL A 375 5.54 28.43 -12.04
CA VAL A 375 5.84 29.54 -11.13
C VAL A 375 5.53 30.91 -11.71
N LYS A 376 5.25 31.87 -10.85
CA LYS A 376 5.06 33.26 -11.28
C LYS A 376 6.31 33.78 -12.00
N GLY A 377 6.09 34.49 -13.11
CA GLY A 377 7.15 34.96 -14.00
C GLY A 377 7.58 33.96 -15.07
N SER A 378 7.13 32.70 -15.03
CA SER A 378 7.33 31.76 -16.13
C SER A 378 6.61 32.24 -17.40
N ALA A 379 7.28 32.09 -18.54
CA ALA A 379 6.81 32.53 -19.85
C ALA A 379 6.49 31.32 -20.74
N TRP A 380 5.32 31.33 -21.36
CA TRP A 380 4.76 30.15 -22.00
C TRP A 380 4.38 30.37 -23.46
N PHE A 381 4.47 29.30 -24.23
CA PHE A 381 3.80 29.09 -25.51
C PHE A 381 2.52 28.28 -25.26
N THR A 382 1.34 28.80 -25.61
CA THR A 382 0.06 28.17 -25.23
C THR A 382 -1.07 28.62 -26.13
N GLY A 383 -2.20 27.90 -26.09
CA GLY A 383 -3.42 28.24 -26.82
C GLY A 383 -3.85 29.70 -26.64
N ALA A 384 -4.45 30.29 -27.68
CA ALA A 384 -5.01 31.65 -27.61
C ALA A 384 -6.54 31.70 -27.57
N ASP A 385 -7.19 30.57 -27.27
CA ASP A 385 -8.65 30.41 -27.21
C ASP A 385 -9.34 30.63 -28.58
N GLU A 386 -8.56 30.52 -29.65
CA GLU A 386 -8.97 30.76 -31.04
C GLU A 386 -8.35 29.68 -31.92
N ASN A 387 -9.11 29.15 -32.89
CA ASN A 387 -8.64 28.08 -33.75
C ASN A 387 -7.42 28.54 -34.58
N GLU A 388 -6.33 27.77 -34.52
CA GLU A 388 -5.06 28.03 -35.24
C GLU A 388 -4.35 29.30 -34.78
N VAL A 389 -4.55 29.70 -33.53
CA VAL A 389 -3.86 30.84 -32.92
C VAL A 389 -3.35 30.46 -31.54
N ASP A 390 -2.09 30.79 -31.29
CA ASP A 390 -1.42 30.58 -30.00
C ASP A 390 -0.73 31.86 -29.52
N TYR A 391 -0.51 31.95 -28.23
CA TYR A 391 0.29 32.98 -27.58
C TYR A 391 1.75 32.55 -27.44
N TYR A 392 2.65 33.46 -27.78
CA TYR A 392 4.07 33.39 -27.44
C TYR A 392 4.40 34.34 -26.29
N ASN A 393 5.31 33.93 -25.41
CA ASN A 393 5.82 34.74 -24.28
C ASN A 393 4.72 35.19 -23.31
N LEU A 394 3.70 34.35 -23.10
CA LEU A 394 2.62 34.65 -22.16
C LEU A 394 3.09 34.36 -20.73
N VAL A 395 3.17 35.38 -19.89
CA VAL A 395 3.81 35.30 -18.58
C VAL A 395 2.79 35.18 -17.46
N TYR A 396 2.92 34.13 -16.64
CA TYR A 396 2.11 33.98 -15.43
C TYR A 396 2.42 35.10 -14.43
N GLY A 397 1.38 35.81 -13.96
CA GLY A 397 1.46 36.92 -13.02
C GLY A 397 1.60 38.29 -13.67
N ARG A 398 2.13 38.37 -14.90
CA ARG A 398 2.16 39.61 -15.72
C ARG A 398 0.96 39.70 -16.64
N ASP A 399 0.70 38.63 -17.40
CA ASP A 399 -0.29 38.62 -18.48
C ASP A 399 -1.57 37.85 -18.09
N PHE A 400 -1.46 36.80 -17.26
CA PHE A 400 -2.60 36.07 -16.72
C PHE A 400 -2.43 35.72 -15.23
N LYS A 401 -3.52 35.29 -14.60
CA LYS A 401 -3.66 34.88 -13.19
C LYS A 401 -4.46 33.59 -13.12
N VAL A 402 -4.45 32.94 -11.96
CA VAL A 402 -5.10 31.63 -11.73
C VAL A 402 -5.91 31.69 -10.44
N ASP A 403 -6.84 30.75 -10.28
CA ASP A 403 -7.64 30.58 -9.06
C ASP A 403 -6.89 29.80 -7.97
N GLY A 404 -5.91 28.99 -8.36
CA GLY A 404 -5.14 28.19 -7.41
C GLY A 404 -4.04 27.34 -8.05
N VAL A 405 -3.29 26.67 -7.17
CA VAL A 405 -2.21 25.75 -7.53
C VAL A 405 -2.60 24.35 -7.06
N VAL A 406 -2.28 23.33 -7.86
CA VAL A 406 -2.54 21.92 -7.57
C VAL A 406 -1.31 21.06 -7.88
N GLU A 407 -1.27 19.85 -7.33
CA GLU A 407 -0.32 18.80 -7.74
C GLU A 407 -0.95 17.96 -8.85
N ALA A 408 -0.67 18.29 -10.11
CA ALA A 408 -1.35 17.70 -11.26
C ALA A 408 -0.50 16.71 -12.06
N VAL A 409 0.83 16.77 -11.94
CA VAL A 409 1.75 16.05 -12.84
C VAL A 409 2.42 14.85 -12.19
N GLU A 410 2.85 13.88 -13.00
CA GLU A 410 3.70 12.77 -12.53
C GLU A 410 4.99 13.28 -11.86
N VAL A 411 5.35 12.68 -10.72
CA VAL A 411 6.65 12.91 -10.06
C VAL A 411 7.75 12.21 -10.88
N ARG A 412 8.90 12.87 -11.06
CA ARG A 412 10.03 12.33 -11.83
C ARG A 412 11.22 12.01 -10.97
N HIS A 413 12.03 11.07 -11.46
CA HIS A 413 13.33 10.81 -10.87
C HIS A 413 14.17 12.08 -10.98
N GLY A 414 14.73 12.54 -9.86
CA GLY A 414 15.47 13.80 -9.81
C GLY A 414 14.65 15.03 -9.43
N ASP A 415 13.31 14.95 -9.33
CA ASP A 415 12.51 16.03 -8.74
C ASP A 415 12.95 16.26 -7.29
N MET A 416 12.91 17.52 -6.84
CA MET A 416 13.40 17.88 -5.50
C MET A 416 12.45 17.37 -4.41
N SER A 417 13.00 16.82 -3.34
CA SER A 417 12.19 16.33 -2.22
C SER A 417 11.47 17.48 -1.49
N PRO A 418 10.25 17.24 -0.96
CA PRO A 418 9.49 18.22 -0.19
C PRO A 418 10.25 18.76 1.03
N ASP A 419 11.16 17.97 1.58
CA ASP A 419 11.96 18.32 2.75
C ASP A 419 13.30 19.00 2.42
N GLY A 420 13.58 19.25 1.13
CA GLY A 420 14.79 19.94 0.66
C GLY A 420 16.09 19.15 0.84
N SER A 421 16.03 17.86 1.18
CA SER A 421 17.23 17.03 1.38
C SER A 421 17.93 16.61 0.09
N GLY A 422 17.26 16.72 -1.05
CA GLY A 422 17.86 16.52 -2.37
C GLY A 422 16.91 15.86 -3.38
N PRO A 423 17.42 15.42 -4.54
CA PRO A 423 16.61 14.78 -5.57
C PRO A 423 16.00 13.45 -5.10
N LEU A 424 14.75 13.20 -5.48
CA LEU A 424 14.01 11.99 -5.20
C LEU A 424 14.48 10.81 -6.04
N SER A 425 14.46 9.64 -5.42
CA SER A 425 14.57 8.33 -6.06
C SER A 425 13.24 7.59 -5.97
N PHE A 426 13.03 6.56 -6.80
CA PHE A 426 11.83 5.74 -6.74
C PHE A 426 12.18 4.30 -6.45
N GLU A 427 11.37 3.68 -5.59
CA GLU A 427 11.41 2.26 -5.32
C GLU A 427 9.99 1.68 -5.40
N ARG A 428 9.93 0.36 -5.58
CA ARG A 428 8.67 -0.40 -5.52
C ARG A 428 8.56 -1.12 -4.20
N GLY A 429 7.36 -1.18 -3.66
CA GLY A 429 7.10 -1.81 -2.37
C GLY A 429 5.76 -2.54 -2.33
N VAL A 430 5.67 -3.53 -1.45
CA VAL A 430 4.39 -4.14 -1.06
C VAL A 430 3.94 -3.48 0.23
N GLU A 431 2.75 -2.87 0.23
CA GLU A 431 2.13 -2.34 1.45
C GLU A 431 1.81 -3.46 2.45
N ILE A 432 2.54 -3.52 3.56
CA ILE A 432 2.39 -4.56 4.59
C ILE A 432 1.57 -4.10 5.79
N GLY A 433 1.38 -2.80 5.95
CA GLY A 433 0.48 -2.22 6.93
C GLY A 433 0.28 -0.73 6.72
N GLN A 434 -0.71 -0.16 7.41
CA GLN A 434 -1.07 1.24 7.32
C GLN A 434 -1.64 1.74 8.63
N VAL A 435 -1.37 3.00 8.98
CA VAL A 435 -1.87 3.68 10.16
C VAL A 435 -2.56 4.99 9.77
N PHE A 436 -3.75 5.24 10.32
CA PHE A 436 -4.62 6.35 9.95
C PHE A 436 -5.09 7.15 11.17
N GLN A 437 -5.18 8.47 11.00
CA GLN A 437 -5.94 9.35 11.90
C GLN A 437 -7.31 9.63 11.28
N LEU A 438 -8.31 8.79 11.58
CA LEU A 438 -9.67 8.88 11.01
C LEU A 438 -10.43 10.14 11.47
N GLY A 439 -10.03 10.71 12.61
CA GLY A 439 -10.66 11.90 13.17
C GLY A 439 -12.09 11.59 13.64
N LEU A 440 -13.05 12.38 13.18
CA LEU A 440 -14.45 12.31 13.61
C LEU A 440 -15.39 11.70 12.55
N LYS A 441 -14.87 11.15 11.43
CA LYS A 441 -15.70 10.67 10.29
C LYS A 441 -16.77 9.68 10.77
N TYR A 442 -16.34 8.54 11.32
CA TYR A 442 -17.23 7.45 11.72
C TYR A 442 -18.04 7.78 12.97
N SER A 443 -17.45 8.48 13.95
CA SER A 443 -18.17 8.84 15.16
C SER A 443 -19.30 9.83 14.91
N LYS A 444 -19.15 10.73 13.94
CA LYS A 444 -20.26 11.59 13.49
C LYS A 444 -21.30 10.80 12.70
N ALA A 445 -20.88 10.02 11.70
CA ALA A 445 -21.79 9.26 10.84
C ALA A 445 -22.65 8.25 11.62
N LEU A 446 -22.06 7.59 12.62
CA LEU A 446 -22.73 6.56 13.43
C LEU A 446 -23.22 7.09 14.80
N ASP A 447 -23.15 8.41 15.01
CA ASP A 447 -23.59 9.07 16.25
C ASP A 447 -23.00 8.46 17.53
N LEU A 448 -21.70 8.16 17.52
CA LEU A 448 -20.93 7.81 18.71
C LEU A 448 -20.53 9.08 19.45
N LYS A 449 -21.16 9.31 20.60
CA LYS A 449 -20.88 10.44 21.50
C LYS A 449 -20.66 9.97 22.92
N VAL A 450 -19.79 10.67 23.64
CA VAL A 450 -19.59 10.51 25.09
C VAL A 450 -19.76 11.84 25.81
N LEU A 451 -20.06 11.79 27.10
CA LEU A 451 -20.04 12.99 27.94
C LEU A 451 -18.59 13.39 28.24
N ASP A 452 -18.23 14.63 27.91
CA ASP A 452 -16.95 15.23 28.29
C ASP A 452 -16.88 15.53 29.80
N GLN A 453 -15.73 16.06 30.23
CA GLN A 453 -15.51 16.48 31.63
C GLN A 453 -16.49 17.56 32.15
N ASN A 454 -17.19 18.25 31.25
CA ASN A 454 -18.21 19.26 31.57
C ASN A 454 -19.64 18.71 31.46
N GLY A 455 -19.82 17.43 31.14
CA GLY A 455 -21.12 16.81 30.91
C GLY A 455 -21.74 17.13 29.54
N LYS A 456 -20.97 17.63 28.58
CA LYS A 456 -21.43 17.88 27.20
C LYS A 456 -21.21 16.63 26.35
N ALA A 457 -22.21 16.23 25.58
CA ALA A 457 -22.07 15.18 24.58
C ALA A 457 -21.17 15.65 23.43
N VAL A 458 -20.06 14.96 23.21
CA VAL A 458 -19.07 15.24 22.15
C VAL A 458 -18.78 13.98 21.33
N PRO A 459 -18.51 14.10 20.02
CA PRO A 459 -18.11 12.97 19.21
C PRO A 459 -16.72 12.47 19.62
N VAL A 460 -16.46 11.18 19.39
CA VAL A 460 -15.21 10.51 19.78
C VAL A 460 -14.18 10.58 18.65
N TRP A 461 -12.93 10.88 18.97
CA TRP A 461 -11.81 10.89 18.02
C TRP A 461 -11.27 9.48 17.80
N MET A 462 -11.06 9.12 16.54
CA MET A 462 -10.73 7.76 16.15
C MET A 462 -9.46 7.64 15.32
N GLY A 463 -8.69 6.57 15.57
CA GLY A 463 -7.63 6.09 14.68
C GLY A 463 -7.93 4.68 14.16
N CYS A 464 -7.33 4.29 13.05
CA CYS A 464 -7.42 2.94 12.48
C CYS A 464 -6.05 2.45 12.02
N TYR A 465 -5.75 1.17 12.26
CA TYR A 465 -4.42 0.60 12.06
C TYR A 465 -4.53 -0.82 11.52
N GLY A 466 -4.00 -1.08 10.32
CA GLY A 466 -4.06 -2.38 9.64
C GLY A 466 -2.69 -3.02 9.38
N ILE A 467 -2.54 -4.34 9.58
CA ILE A 467 -1.41 -5.16 9.06
C ILE A 467 -2.00 -6.31 8.25
N GLY A 468 -1.57 -6.44 6.99
CA GLY A 468 -1.91 -7.60 6.17
C GLY A 468 -1.11 -8.83 6.59
N VAL A 469 -1.56 -9.58 7.60
CA VAL A 469 -0.82 -10.72 8.18
C VAL A 469 -0.43 -11.77 7.14
N SER A 470 -1.37 -12.18 6.28
CA SER A 470 -1.07 -13.15 5.21
C SER A 470 -0.15 -12.59 4.13
N ARG A 471 -0.21 -11.27 3.90
CA ARG A 471 0.66 -10.56 2.96
C ARG A 471 2.08 -10.45 3.52
N VAL A 472 2.24 -10.12 4.80
CA VAL A 472 3.51 -10.15 5.54
C VAL A 472 4.18 -11.52 5.41
N LEU A 473 3.44 -12.62 5.60
CA LEU A 473 3.98 -13.97 5.40
C LEU A 473 4.55 -14.17 4.00
N ALA A 474 3.85 -13.71 2.96
CA ALA A 474 4.34 -13.81 1.59
C ALA A 474 5.52 -12.90 1.31
N CYS A 475 5.55 -11.68 1.86
CA CYS A 475 6.71 -10.78 1.77
C CYS A 475 7.96 -11.39 2.42
N ILE A 476 7.80 -12.07 3.55
CA ILE A 476 8.91 -12.79 4.18
C ILE A 476 9.34 -13.95 3.27
N ALA A 477 8.41 -14.75 2.75
CA ALA A 477 8.75 -15.81 1.79
C ALA A 477 9.43 -15.29 0.51
N GLU A 478 9.09 -14.09 0.04
CA GLU A 478 9.69 -13.45 -1.13
C GLU A 478 11.12 -12.97 -0.85
N THR A 479 11.38 -12.48 0.36
CA THR A 479 12.72 -11.96 0.74
C THR A 479 13.63 -13.04 1.31
N HIS A 480 13.06 -14.11 1.85
CA HIS A 480 13.74 -15.20 2.54
C HIS A 480 13.61 -16.51 1.77
N HIS A 481 14.28 -16.57 0.64
CA HIS A 481 14.42 -17.79 -0.14
C HIS A 481 15.73 -17.79 -0.93
N ASP A 482 16.06 -18.95 -1.49
CA ASP A 482 17.13 -19.12 -2.46
C ASP A 482 16.74 -20.16 -3.51
N GLU A 483 17.68 -20.53 -4.39
CA GLU A 483 17.45 -21.50 -5.46
C GLU A 483 16.95 -22.87 -4.97
N ALA A 484 17.22 -23.24 -3.71
CA ALA A 484 16.79 -24.52 -3.16
C ALA A 484 15.39 -24.46 -2.52
N GLY A 485 14.94 -23.27 -2.09
CA GLY A 485 13.60 -23.08 -1.54
C GLY A 485 13.49 -21.98 -0.48
N LEU A 486 12.44 -22.07 0.36
CA LEU A 486 12.18 -21.12 1.45
C LEU A 486 13.33 -21.14 2.48
N ALA A 487 13.56 -20.03 3.17
CA ALA A 487 14.61 -19.87 4.17
C ALA A 487 14.12 -19.03 5.37
N TRP A 488 13.11 -19.52 6.08
CA TRP A 488 12.41 -18.75 7.12
C TRP A 488 13.32 -18.17 8.22
N PRO A 489 13.08 -16.93 8.66
CA PRO A 489 13.62 -16.43 9.92
C PRO A 489 13.30 -17.39 11.07
N SER A 490 14.27 -17.61 11.96
CA SER A 490 14.19 -18.58 13.07
C SER A 490 12.94 -18.38 13.93
N VAL A 491 12.57 -17.12 14.18
CA VAL A 491 11.40 -16.69 14.96
C VAL A 491 10.05 -17.20 14.44
N ILE A 492 9.93 -17.44 13.13
CA ILE A 492 8.66 -17.84 12.49
C ILE A 492 8.75 -19.16 11.72
N ALA A 493 9.92 -19.77 11.60
CA ALA A 493 10.10 -21.04 10.94
C ALA A 493 9.10 -22.10 11.47
N PRO A 494 8.55 -23.00 10.63
CA PRO A 494 7.52 -23.96 11.08
C PRO A 494 8.03 -25.00 12.09
N ALA A 495 9.34 -25.08 12.27
CA ALA A 495 10.07 -25.86 13.26
C ALA A 495 11.50 -25.29 13.37
N ALA A 496 12.20 -25.60 14.46
CA ALA A 496 13.60 -25.27 14.63
C ALA A 496 14.52 -26.23 13.86
N VAL A 497 14.18 -27.52 13.88
CA VAL A 497 15.01 -28.59 13.28
C VAL A 497 14.17 -29.52 12.42
N HIS A 498 14.69 -29.87 11.24
CA HIS A 498 14.18 -30.94 10.40
C HIS A 498 15.07 -32.17 10.57
N VAL A 499 14.59 -33.16 11.32
CA VAL A 499 15.29 -34.43 11.54
C VAL A 499 14.94 -35.38 10.41
N VAL A 500 15.95 -35.81 9.66
CA VAL A 500 15.82 -36.67 8.47
C VAL A 500 16.41 -38.04 8.77
N ALA A 501 15.56 -39.04 8.98
CA ALA A 501 16.01 -40.44 9.03
C ALA A 501 16.23 -40.99 7.62
N THR A 502 17.39 -41.57 7.37
CA THR A 502 17.78 -42.09 6.04
C THR A 502 18.20 -43.55 6.09
N GLY A 503 18.14 -44.21 4.93
CA GLY A 503 18.48 -45.63 4.80
C GLY A 503 17.30 -46.57 5.06
N LYS A 504 17.62 -47.84 5.31
CA LYS A 504 16.63 -48.92 5.53
C LYS A 504 16.73 -49.54 6.93
N ASP A 505 17.78 -49.21 7.67
CA ASP A 505 18.07 -49.80 8.98
C ASP A 505 17.17 -49.17 10.05
N ALA A 506 16.51 -49.99 10.86
CA ALA A 506 15.67 -49.53 11.96
C ALA A 506 16.46 -48.70 12.98
N VAL A 507 17.74 -48.99 13.16
CA VAL A 507 18.62 -48.29 14.11
C VAL A 507 18.69 -46.79 13.81
N ALA A 508 18.72 -46.38 12.53
CA ALA A 508 18.73 -44.97 12.16
C ALA A 508 17.41 -44.25 12.48
N PHE A 509 16.27 -44.94 12.33
CA PHE A 509 14.96 -44.37 12.66
C PHE A 509 14.73 -44.27 14.18
N GLU A 510 15.20 -45.26 14.94
CA GLU A 510 15.18 -45.23 16.41
C GLU A 510 16.09 -44.13 16.96
N GLY A 511 17.28 -43.96 16.35
CA GLY A 511 18.18 -42.86 16.68
C GLY A 511 17.59 -41.48 16.38
N ALA A 512 16.90 -41.35 15.24
CA ALA A 512 16.19 -40.12 14.90
C ALA A 512 15.04 -39.83 15.87
N GLU A 513 14.24 -40.82 16.22
CA GLU A 513 13.15 -40.67 17.20
C GLU A 513 13.66 -40.26 18.58
N LYS A 514 14.80 -40.81 19.01
CA LYS A 514 15.48 -40.38 20.23
C LYS A 514 15.92 -38.92 20.16
N LEU A 515 16.56 -38.50 19.06
CA LEU A 515 16.97 -37.10 18.86
C LEU A 515 15.76 -36.16 18.88
N VAL A 516 14.65 -36.54 18.22
CA VAL A 516 13.39 -35.77 18.23
C VAL A 516 12.92 -35.56 19.67
N ALA A 517 12.84 -36.63 20.47
CA ALA A 517 12.42 -36.53 21.86
C ALA A 517 13.35 -35.65 22.72
N GLU A 518 14.66 -35.70 22.49
CA GLU A 518 15.65 -34.86 23.19
C GLU A 518 15.53 -33.38 22.83
N LEU A 519 15.27 -33.06 21.55
CA LEU A 519 15.03 -31.69 21.08
C LEU A 519 13.70 -31.14 21.61
N GLU A 520 12.63 -31.93 21.58
CA GLU A 520 11.33 -31.54 22.13
C GLU A 520 11.39 -31.33 23.65
N ALA A 521 12.17 -32.15 24.37
CA ALA A 521 12.41 -31.95 25.82
C ALA A 521 13.15 -30.63 26.13
N LYS A 522 13.88 -30.08 25.15
CA LYS A 522 14.49 -28.74 25.21
C LYS A 522 13.57 -27.61 24.74
N GLY A 523 12.32 -27.93 24.37
CA GLY A 523 11.33 -26.95 23.90
C GLY A 523 11.47 -26.58 22.42
N LEU A 524 12.28 -27.30 21.65
CA LEU A 524 12.41 -27.06 20.21
C LEU A 524 11.31 -27.77 19.43
N GLU A 525 10.70 -27.07 18.50
CA GLU A 525 9.77 -27.67 17.54
C GLU A 525 10.55 -28.43 16.46
N VAL A 526 10.11 -29.64 16.14
CA VAL A 526 10.81 -30.54 15.21
C VAL A 526 9.89 -31.00 14.09
N ILE A 527 10.41 -31.09 12.86
CA ILE A 527 9.83 -31.90 11.78
C ILE A 527 10.63 -33.19 11.68
N TYR A 528 9.98 -34.32 11.94
CA TYR A 528 10.58 -35.64 11.73
C TYR A 528 10.18 -36.23 10.38
N ASP A 529 11.14 -36.39 9.46
CA ASP A 529 10.95 -37.11 8.21
C ASP A 529 11.26 -38.61 8.37
N ASP A 530 10.22 -39.34 8.76
CA ASP A 530 10.21 -40.79 8.99
C ASP A 530 9.85 -41.61 7.73
N ARG A 531 9.74 -40.98 6.56
CA ARG A 531 9.23 -41.63 5.32
C ARG A 531 10.16 -42.75 4.82
N LYS A 532 9.89 -44.01 5.17
CA LYS A 532 10.75 -45.17 4.85
C LYS A 532 10.89 -45.50 3.35
N LYS A 533 9.91 -45.13 2.54
CA LYS A 533 9.86 -45.46 1.09
C LYS A 533 10.37 -44.34 0.17
N VAL A 534 10.94 -43.28 0.75
CA VAL A 534 11.44 -42.11 0.02
C VAL A 534 12.96 -42.12 0.06
N SER A 535 13.61 -41.83 -1.07
CA SER A 535 15.07 -41.80 -1.14
C SER A 535 15.64 -40.61 -0.34
N PRO A 536 16.85 -40.73 0.24
CA PRO A 536 17.48 -39.64 0.99
C PRO A 536 17.57 -38.34 0.19
N GLY A 537 17.90 -38.41 -1.10
CA GLY A 537 17.96 -37.23 -1.96
C GLY A 537 16.62 -36.48 -2.10
N VAL A 538 15.49 -37.21 -2.15
CA VAL A 538 14.17 -36.56 -2.15
C VAL A 538 13.86 -35.94 -0.79
N LYS A 539 14.21 -36.62 0.31
CA LYS A 539 14.05 -36.04 1.66
C LYS A 539 14.84 -34.74 1.84
N PHE A 540 16.08 -34.71 1.36
CA PHE A 540 16.91 -33.51 1.42
C PHE A 540 16.33 -32.37 0.58
N LYS A 541 15.86 -32.65 -0.63
CA LYS A 541 15.20 -31.65 -1.47
C LYS A 541 13.90 -31.12 -0.85
N ASP A 542 13.11 -31.99 -0.21
CA ASP A 542 11.94 -31.53 0.54
C ASP A 542 12.33 -30.67 1.75
N ALA A 543 13.39 -31.04 2.48
CA ALA A 543 13.87 -30.27 3.64
C ALA A 543 14.37 -28.87 3.24
N GLU A 544 15.17 -28.79 2.15
CA GLU A 544 15.62 -27.54 1.53
C GLU A 544 14.43 -26.67 1.11
N LEU A 545 13.44 -27.28 0.44
CA LEU A 545 12.24 -26.60 -0.06
C LEU A 545 11.34 -26.05 1.06
N ILE A 546 11.15 -26.83 2.14
CA ILE A 546 10.28 -26.47 3.27
C ILE A 546 10.83 -25.29 4.06
N GLY A 547 12.16 -25.16 4.16
CA GLY A 547 12.80 -24.00 4.75
C GLY A 547 12.96 -24.01 6.27
N VAL A 548 13.00 -25.18 6.91
CA VAL A 548 13.38 -25.27 8.34
C VAL A 548 14.88 -24.92 8.49
N PRO A 549 15.27 -23.98 9.38
CA PRO A 549 16.62 -23.44 9.43
C PRO A 549 17.74 -24.47 9.58
N LEU A 550 17.53 -25.49 10.41
CA LEU A 550 18.52 -26.53 10.69
C LEU A 550 18.03 -27.91 10.25
N VAL A 551 18.95 -28.72 9.74
CA VAL A 551 18.68 -30.11 9.34
C VAL A 551 19.62 -31.03 10.10
N ALA A 552 19.07 -32.09 10.67
CA ALA A 552 19.82 -33.17 11.32
C ALA A 552 19.61 -34.47 10.55
N VAL A 553 20.68 -35.08 10.05
CA VAL A 553 20.61 -36.31 9.25
C VAL A 553 21.06 -37.49 10.08
N VAL A 554 20.13 -38.41 10.33
CA VAL A 554 20.39 -39.67 11.03
C VAL A 554 20.36 -40.79 10.02
N GLY A 555 21.51 -41.45 9.80
CA GLY A 555 21.68 -42.35 8.66
C GLY A 555 22.81 -43.32 8.84
N ARG A 556 23.56 -43.53 7.76
CA ARG A 556 24.67 -44.49 7.72
C ARG A 556 25.73 -44.22 8.80
N ASP A 557 26.08 -42.95 9.02
CA ASP A 557 27.14 -42.56 9.97
C ASP A 557 26.69 -42.76 11.42
N TYR A 558 25.39 -42.63 11.69
CA TYR A 558 24.81 -43.00 12.98
C TYR A 558 24.93 -44.50 13.24
N VAL A 559 24.64 -45.32 12.23
CA VAL A 559 24.68 -46.80 12.34
C VAL A 559 26.13 -47.30 12.50
N ASN A 560 27.09 -46.72 11.79
CA ASN A 560 28.47 -47.21 11.81
C ASN A 560 29.31 -46.59 12.94
N ASP A 561 29.14 -45.28 13.15
CA ASP A 561 30.07 -44.46 13.93
C ASP A 561 29.40 -43.76 15.12
N GLY A 562 28.07 -43.88 15.26
CA GLY A 562 27.32 -43.23 16.35
C GLY A 562 27.24 -41.71 16.24
N THR A 563 27.40 -41.16 15.04
CA THR A 563 27.39 -39.71 14.78
C THR A 563 26.17 -39.25 13.99
N ILE A 564 25.81 -37.98 14.13
CA ILE A 564 24.70 -37.33 13.43
C ILE A 564 25.28 -36.12 12.66
N GLU A 565 24.95 -36.00 11.37
CA GLU A 565 25.31 -34.82 10.57
C GLU A 565 24.32 -33.70 10.89
N LEU A 566 24.86 -32.56 11.32
CA LEU A 566 24.13 -31.29 11.48
C LEU A 566 24.51 -30.36 10.35
N ARG A 567 23.55 -29.65 9.78
CA ARG A 567 23.79 -28.70 8.68
C ARG A 567 22.74 -27.60 8.65
N ASP A 568 23.04 -26.52 7.94
CA ASP A 568 22.04 -25.49 7.64
C ASP A 568 21.06 -25.99 6.58
N ARG A 569 19.92 -25.31 6.48
CA ARG A 569 18.85 -25.60 5.51
C ARG A 569 19.36 -25.77 4.07
N ASN A 570 20.31 -24.95 3.64
CA ASN A 570 20.91 -24.98 2.29
C ASN A 570 21.94 -26.12 2.09
N GLY A 571 22.22 -26.91 3.13
CA GLY A 571 23.20 -27.99 3.12
C GLY A 571 24.63 -27.56 3.41
N GLU A 572 24.89 -26.30 3.74
CA GLU A 572 26.21 -25.82 4.15
C GLU A 572 26.48 -26.06 5.64
N ASN A 573 27.70 -25.73 6.09
CA ASN A 573 28.12 -25.80 7.48
C ASN A 573 27.83 -27.18 8.12
N LYS A 574 28.21 -28.23 7.38
CA LYS A 574 28.05 -29.63 7.78
C LYS A 574 29.06 -30.00 8.86
N VAL A 575 28.56 -30.55 9.96
CA VAL A 575 29.39 -31.05 11.06
C VAL A 575 28.81 -32.38 11.53
N ALA A 576 29.65 -33.41 11.61
CA ALA A 576 29.28 -34.67 12.25
C ALA A 576 29.60 -34.58 13.74
N VAL A 577 28.60 -34.82 14.58
CA VAL A 577 28.75 -34.78 16.05
C VAL A 577 28.34 -36.13 16.66
N PRO A 578 28.90 -36.52 17.82
CA PRO A 578 28.42 -37.68 18.56
C PRO A 578 26.91 -37.55 18.84
N ALA A 579 26.16 -38.64 18.70
CA ALA A 579 24.70 -38.60 18.85
C ALA A 579 24.24 -38.05 20.21
N ALA A 580 25.01 -38.29 21.28
CA ALA A 580 24.72 -37.78 22.62
C ALA A 580 24.87 -36.25 22.76
N GLU A 581 25.58 -35.60 21.83
CA GLU A 581 25.84 -34.15 21.84
C GLU A 581 24.95 -33.41 20.83
N ALA A 582 24.30 -34.13 19.92
CA ALA A 582 23.57 -33.54 18.79
C ALA A 582 22.43 -32.61 19.21
N ALA A 583 21.65 -32.99 20.22
CA ALA A 583 20.52 -32.18 20.70
C ALA A 583 20.99 -30.84 21.30
N GLU A 584 22.11 -30.84 22.03
CA GLU A 584 22.69 -29.61 22.59
C GLU A 584 23.26 -28.71 21.49
N ALA A 585 24.06 -29.28 20.59
CA ALA A 585 24.67 -28.54 19.48
C ALA A 585 23.61 -27.88 18.57
N LEU A 586 22.47 -28.57 18.32
CA LEU A 586 21.35 -27.99 17.58
C LEU A 586 20.65 -26.87 18.34
N ALA A 587 20.47 -27.01 19.65
CA ALA A 587 19.85 -25.97 20.47
C ALA A 587 20.72 -24.70 20.53
N GLU A 588 22.03 -24.84 20.73
CA GLU A 588 22.98 -23.73 20.69
C GLU A 588 23.00 -23.05 19.32
N ARG A 589 23.03 -23.85 18.24
CA ARG A 589 23.01 -23.32 16.87
C ARG A 589 21.71 -22.59 16.56
N PHE A 590 20.56 -23.10 16.99
CA PHE A 590 19.27 -22.44 16.76
C PHE A 590 19.14 -21.13 17.55
N ALA A 591 19.61 -21.11 18.81
CA ALA A 591 19.64 -19.91 19.63
C ALA A 591 20.53 -18.81 19.01
N ALA A 592 21.62 -19.19 18.32
CA ALA A 592 22.49 -18.24 17.63
C ALA A 592 21.87 -17.64 16.33
N LEU A 593 20.76 -18.20 15.83
CA LEU A 593 20.01 -17.66 14.70
C LEU A 593 18.88 -16.70 15.12
N SER A 594 18.65 -16.56 16.43
CA SER A 594 17.50 -15.81 17.00
C SER A 594 17.81 -14.35 17.27
#